data_AF-A0A7C3XRL2-F1
#
_entry.id   AF-A0A7C3XRL2-F1
#
_cell.length_a   1.000
_cell.length_b   1.000
_cell.length_c   1.000
_cell.angle_alpha   90.00
_cell.angle_beta   90.00
_cell.angle_gamma   90.00
#
_symmetry.space_group_name_H-M   'P 1'
#
loop_
_entity.id
_entity.type
_entity.pdbx_description
1 polymer ?
#
loop_
_entity_poly.entity_id
_entity_poly.type
_entity_poly.pdbx_seq_one_letter_code
_entity_poly.pdbx_strand_id
1 'polypeptide(L)' 'MEPYNELHCKKEMKIIPGATHLFEEPGTLEEVARLASDWFSKHFKKSDRFLKRIGFTFSSTILT' A
#
# COMPACT_ATOMS: atom_id res chain seq x y z
N MET A 1 -16.51 -16.22 -7.57
CA MET A 1 -16.50 -14.84 -7.03
C MET A 1 -17.46 -14.66 -5.85
N GLU A 2 -18.46 -15.53 -5.66
CA GLU A 2 -19.40 -15.46 -4.53
C GLU A 2 -18.76 -15.20 -3.15
N PRO A 3 -17.71 -15.93 -2.71
CA PRO A 3 -17.14 -15.71 -1.38
C PRO A 3 -16.43 -14.35 -1.25
N TYR A 4 -15.89 -13.83 -2.36
CA TYR A 4 -15.29 -12.51 -2.35
C TYR A 4 -16.35 -11.45 -2.07
N ASN A 5 -17.58 -11.59 -2.59
CA ASN A 5 -18.66 -10.64 -2.40
C ASN A 5 -19.16 -10.59 -0.95
N GLU A 6 -19.13 -11.72 -0.25
CA GLU A 6 -19.55 -11.85 1.16
C GLU A 6 -18.61 -11.17 2.17
N LEU A 7 -17.39 -10.81 1.78
CA LEU A 7 -16.47 -10.12 2.68
C LEU A 7 -16.96 -8.70 3.03
N HIS A 8 -17.33 -8.47 4.28
CA HIS A 8 -17.73 -7.15 4.80
C HIS A 8 -16.53 -6.33 5.29
N CYS A 9 -15.57 -6.08 4.41
CA CYS A 9 -14.37 -5.29 4.71
C CYS A 9 -13.84 -4.57 3.47
N LYS A 10 -12.84 -3.69 3.65
CA LYS A 10 -12.11 -3.10 2.51
C LYS A 10 -11.31 -4.20 1.82
N LYS A 11 -11.55 -4.39 0.53
CA LYS A 11 -10.93 -5.41 -0.31
C LYS A 11 -10.77 -4.90 -1.74
N GLU A 12 -9.71 -5.33 -2.41
CA GLU A 12 -9.48 -5.07 -3.82
C GLU A 12 -8.84 -6.31 -4.46
N MET A 13 -9.24 -6.62 -5.70
CA MET A 13 -8.72 -7.75 -6.47
C MET A 13 -7.99 -7.20 -7.69
N LYS A 14 -6.75 -7.66 -7.89
CA LYS A 14 -5.92 -7.35 -9.06
C LYS A 14 -5.47 -8.64 -9.72
N ILE A 15 -5.42 -8.63 -11.04
CA ILE A 15 -4.90 -9.72 -11.85
C ILE A 15 -3.60 -9.22 -12.47
N ILE A 16 -2.50 -9.96 -12.29
CA ILE A 16 -1.20 -9.69 -12.91
C ILE A 16 -1.07 -10.64 -14.11
N PRO A 17 -1.12 -10.14 -15.35
CA PRO A 17 -1.01 -10.99 -16.52
C PRO A 17 0.33 -11.72 -16.56
N GLY A 18 0.31 -13.01 -16.87
CA GLY A 18 1.54 -13.81 -17.04
C GLY A 18 2.21 -14.27 -15.73
N ALA A 19 1.72 -13.86 -14.56
CA ALA A 19 2.22 -14.33 -13.28
C ALA A 19 1.87 -15.82 -13.04
N THR A 20 2.87 -16.64 -12.76
CA THR A 20 2.67 -17.99 -12.23
C THR A 20 2.71 -18.01 -10.70
N HIS A 21 2.53 -19.19 -10.10
CA HIS A 21 2.40 -19.34 -8.65
C HIS A 21 3.57 -18.75 -7.84
N LEU A 22 4.78 -18.75 -8.42
CA LEU A 22 6.00 -18.29 -7.77
C LEU A 22 6.46 -16.90 -8.23
N PHE A 23 5.75 -16.28 -9.19
CA PHE A 23 6.14 -14.97 -9.76
C PHE A 23 7.57 -14.95 -10.31
N GLU A 24 8.02 -16.03 -10.96
CA GLU A 24 9.38 -16.12 -11.53
C GLU A 24 9.53 -15.28 -12.80
N GLU A 25 8.42 -14.89 -13.43
CA GLU A 25 8.45 -14.10 -14.64
C GLU A 25 8.95 -12.67 -14.35
N PRO A 26 9.79 -12.10 -15.22
CA PRO A 26 10.35 -10.77 -15.02
C PRO A 26 9.28 -9.71 -14.75
N GLY A 27 9.43 -8.96 -13.65
CA GLY A 27 8.53 -7.85 -13.31
C GLY A 27 7.27 -8.25 -12.53
N THR A 28 6.96 -9.54 -12.41
CA THR A 28 5.72 -9.96 -11.73
C THR A 28 5.81 -9.78 -10.22
N LEU A 29 6.92 -10.18 -9.60
CA LEU A 29 7.14 -9.98 -8.17
C LEU A 29 7.21 -8.49 -7.81
N GLU A 30 7.84 -7.68 -8.66
CA GLU A 30 7.91 -6.23 -8.49
C GLU A 30 6.51 -5.59 -8.53
N GLU A 31 5.65 -6.02 -9.45
CA GLU A 31 4.28 -5.51 -9.55
C GLU A 31 3.42 -5.95 -8.35
N VAL A 32 3.58 -7.20 -7.87
CA VAL A 32 2.95 -7.66 -6.61
C VAL A 32 3.38 -6.77 -5.45
N ALA A 33 4.69 -6.54 -5.29
CA ALA A 33 5.25 -5.74 -4.21
C ALA A 33 4.75 -4.30 -4.26
N ARG A 34 4.65 -3.71 -5.45
CA ARG A 34 4.11 -2.37 -5.67
C ARG A 34 2.64 -2.28 -5.26
N LEU A 35 1.80 -3.16 -5.79
CA LEU A 35 0.37 -3.20 -5.48
C LEU A 35 0.08 -3.39 -3.98
N ALA A 36 0.83 -4.29 -3.33
CA ALA A 36 0.70 -4.51 -1.89
C ALA A 36 1.11 -3.27 -1.09
N SER A 37 2.24 -2.64 -1.44
CA SER A 37 2.74 -1.44 -0.78
C SER A 37 1.77 -0.26 -0.91
N ASP A 38 1.16 -0.09 -2.08
CA ASP A 38 0.15 0.94 -2.34
C ASP A 38 -1.11 0.71 -1.49
N TRP A 39 -1.58 -0.55 -1.39
CA TRP A 39 -2.73 -0.90 -0.56
C TRP A 39 -2.49 -0.58 0.92
N PHE A 40 -1.33 -0.96 1.46
CA PHE A 40 -0.96 -0.63 2.83
C PHE A 40 -0.82 0.88 3.03
N SER A 41 -0.15 1.59 2.12
CA SER A 41 0.02 3.04 2.23
C SER A 41 -1.32 3.79 2.25
N LYS A 42 -2.29 3.30 1.48
CA LYS A 42 -3.65 3.87 1.40
C LYS A 42 -4.52 3.54 2.60
N HIS A 43 -4.39 2.35 3.17
CA HIS A 43 -5.34 1.85 4.17
C HIS A 43 -4.78 1.74 5.59
N PHE A 44 -3.47 1.63 5.76
CA PHE A 44 -2.79 1.78 7.04
C PHE A 44 -2.37 3.24 7.22
N LYS A 45 -3.02 3.92 8.16
CA LYS A 45 -2.56 5.24 8.60
C LYS A 45 -1.17 5.06 9.21
N LYS A 46 -0.18 5.81 8.72
CA LYS A 46 1.08 5.99 9.45
C LYS A 46 0.69 6.43 10.86
N SER A 47 1.16 5.68 11.86
CA SER A 47 0.98 6.08 13.25
C SER A 47 1.78 7.35 13.47
N ASP A 48 1.15 8.48 13.21
CA ASP A 48 1.71 9.82 13.40
C ASP A 48 1.68 10.20 14.89
N ARG A 49 2.07 9.25 15.74
CA ARG A 49 2.08 9.40 17.20
C ARG A 49 3.36 10.07 17.68
N PHE A 50 4.40 10.05 16.86
CA PHE A 50 5.69 10.65 17.19
C PHE A 50 5.73 12.14 16.80
N LEU A 51 5.37 12.51 15.57
CA LEU A 51 5.47 13.91 15.11
C LEU A 51 4.46 14.84 15.79
N LYS A 52 3.28 14.33 16.17
CA LYS A 52 2.32 15.11 16.97
C LYS A 52 2.76 15.35 18.42
N ARG A 53 3.61 14.48 18.99
CA ARG A 53 4.06 14.59 20.39
C ARG A 53 5.15 15.66 20.54
N ILE A 54 5.98 15.85 19.53
CA ILE A 54 7.14 16.76 19.58
C ILE A 54 6.84 18.17 19.05
N GLY A 55 5.58 18.49 18.71
CA GLY A 55 5.20 19.86 18.32
C GLY A 55 5.98 20.43 17.13
N PHE A 56 6.50 19.58 16.24
CA PHE A 56 7.32 20.04 15.12
C PHE A 56 6.40 20.42 13.96
N THR A 57 5.91 21.66 13.96
CA THR A 57 5.35 22.25 12.74
C THR A 57 6.54 22.52 11.81
N PHE A 58 6.66 21.72 10.75
CA PHE A 58 7.67 21.95 9.73
C PHE A 58 7.28 23.23 8.96
N SER A 59 7.71 24.39 9.47
CA SER A 59 7.59 25.67 8.78
C SER A 59 8.49 25.62 7.55
N SER A 60 7.89 25.55 6.37
CA SER A 60 8.54 25.45 5.05
C SER A 60 9.31 26.73 4.63
N THR A 61 9.93 27.44 5.57
CA THR A 61 10.50 28.79 5.31
C THR A 61 12.03 28.83 5.33
N ILE A 62 12.73 27.70 5.41
CA ILE A 62 14.20 27.68 5.37
C ILE A 62 14.69 26.84 4.19
N LEU A 63 14.50 27.38 3.00
CA LEU A 63 15.24 27.08 1.78
C LEU A 63 15.15 28.34 0.89
N THR A 64 15.84 29.40 1.32
CA THR A 64 16.23 30.54 0.49
C THR A 64 17.57 31.05 1.01
#